data_AF-A0A5B0K4W9-F1
#
_entry.id   AF-A0A5B0K4W9-F1
#
_cell.length_a   1.000
_cell.length_b   1.000
_cell.length_c   1.000
_cell.angle_alpha   90.00
_cell.angle_beta   90.00
_cell.angle_gamma   90.00
#
_symmetry.space_group_name_H-M   'P 1'
#
loop_
_entity.id
_entity.type
_entity.pdbx_description
1 polymer ?
#
loop_
_entity_poly.entity_id
_entity_poly.type
_entity_poly.pdbx_seq_one_letter_code
_entity_poly.pdbx_strand_id
1 'polypeptide(L)'
;MRNVIAAVMASTLALSATSQAAEVVTSVNWHPAEGSTQRSSQGHMFDGISLTEHQRQQMRDLMQRARHDQPPVNVSEVETMHRLITAEKFDEAAVRAQAEKMAKEQVARQVEMAKVRNQMYRLLTPEQQAALNEKHQQRMDQLREVAGMQKNPTTMLFSSTRSNQ
;
A
#
# COMPACT_ATOMS: atom_id res chain seq x y z
N MET A 1 -43.60 6.96 41.80
CA MET A 1 -42.72 5.93 41.22
C MET A 1 -42.21 6.47 39.89
N ARG A 2 -40.89 6.58 39.73
CA ARG A 2 -40.21 7.19 38.56
C ARG A 2 -39.90 6.10 37.53
N ASN A 3 -40.25 6.36 36.27
CA ASN A 3 -39.92 5.48 35.15
C ASN A 3 -38.48 5.74 34.70
N VAL A 4 -37.65 4.69 34.67
CA VAL A 4 -36.31 4.71 34.06
C VAL A 4 -36.36 3.77 32.86
N ILE A 5 -36.26 4.34 31.65
CA ILE A 5 -36.20 3.58 30.40
C ILE A 5 -34.73 3.29 30.13
N ALA A 6 -34.34 2.03 30.31
CA ALA A 6 -33.05 1.52 29.87
C ALA A 6 -33.14 1.17 28.37
N ALA A 7 -32.30 1.80 27.54
CA ALA A 7 -32.15 1.43 26.14
C ALA A 7 -31.11 0.30 26.04
N VAL A 8 -31.59 -0.88 25.63
CA VAL A 8 -30.79 -2.10 25.43
C VAL A 8 -30.17 -2.07 24.03
N MET A 9 -28.84 -2.12 23.97
CA MET A 9 -28.07 -2.32 22.74
C MET A 9 -28.25 -3.78 22.28
N ALA A 10 -28.98 -3.99 21.19
CA ALA A 10 -29.11 -5.30 20.56
C ALA A 10 -27.92 -5.55 19.62
N SER A 11 -26.87 -6.18 20.14
CA SER A 11 -25.77 -6.73 19.35
C SER A 11 -26.17 -8.10 18.79
N THR A 12 -26.49 -8.19 17.50
CA THR A 12 -26.54 -9.47 16.80
C THR A 12 -25.16 -9.79 16.24
N LEU A 13 -24.31 -10.41 17.06
CA LEU A 13 -23.12 -11.12 16.61
C LEU A 13 -23.57 -12.45 15.98
N ALA A 14 -23.61 -12.50 14.66
CA ALA A 14 -23.72 -13.77 13.94
C ALA A 14 -22.34 -14.45 13.96
N LEU A 15 -22.20 -15.50 14.78
CA LEU A 15 -21.06 -16.41 14.79
C LEU A 15 -21.03 -17.21 13.48
N SER A 16 -20.03 -16.95 12.62
CA SER A 16 -19.53 -17.97 11.70
C SER A 16 -18.33 -18.65 12.33
N ALA A 17 -18.51 -19.93 12.66
CA ALA A 17 -17.47 -20.78 13.22
C ALA A 17 -16.39 -21.07 12.17
N THR A 18 -15.17 -20.62 12.43
CA THR A 18 -13.94 -21.26 11.93
C THR A 18 -13.04 -21.47 13.14
N SER A 19 -12.75 -22.73 13.46
CA SER A 19 -11.91 -23.10 14.61
C SER A 19 -10.43 -23.09 14.21
N GLN A 20 -9.71 -22.14 14.81
CA GLN A 20 -8.34 -22.19 15.36
C GLN A 20 -7.18 -22.61 14.43
N ALA A 21 -6.32 -21.65 14.09
CA ALA A 21 -5.02 -21.51 14.75
C ALA A 21 -4.32 -20.18 14.35
N ALA A 22 -4.09 -19.34 15.36
CA ALA A 22 -3.19 -18.17 15.42
C ALA A 22 -3.45 -16.97 14.48
N GLU A 23 -4.08 -15.96 15.09
CA GLU A 23 -3.90 -14.51 14.85
C GLU A 23 -4.02 -14.00 13.40
N VAL A 24 -5.26 -13.81 12.97
CA VAL A 24 -5.60 -12.92 11.85
C VAL A 24 -6.63 -11.90 12.33
N VAL A 25 -6.18 -10.81 12.94
CA VAL A 25 -6.89 -9.51 12.91
C VAL A 25 -5.84 -8.39 12.85
N THR A 26 -5.05 -8.36 11.80
CA THR A 26 -4.27 -7.17 11.40
C THR A 26 -4.55 -6.86 9.94
N SER A 27 -5.79 -6.44 9.66
CA SER A 27 -6.17 -5.88 8.37
C SER A 27 -7.03 -4.65 8.60
N VAL A 28 -6.43 -3.61 9.16
CA VAL A 28 -6.98 -2.27 9.10
C VAL A 28 -5.96 -1.42 8.36
N ASN A 29 -6.18 -1.30 7.06
CA ASN A 29 -5.33 -0.71 6.04
C ASN A 29 -5.15 0.81 6.24
N TRP A 30 -4.41 1.20 7.28
CA TRP A 30 -4.03 2.60 7.59
C TRP A 30 -2.64 3.00 7.12
N HIS A 31 -1.89 2.05 6.55
CA HIS A 31 -0.77 2.42 5.70
C HIS A 31 -1.31 2.84 4.34
N PRO A 32 -0.94 4.03 3.81
CA PRO A 32 -1.17 4.30 2.41
C PRO A 32 -0.38 3.26 1.61
N ALA A 33 -1.08 2.20 1.18
CA ALA A 33 -0.65 1.16 0.24
C ALA A 33 0.77 0.59 0.38
N GLU A 34 1.39 0.61 1.57
CA GLU A 34 2.72 0.02 1.76
C GLU A 34 2.69 -1.51 1.94
N GLY A 35 1.50 -2.13 1.92
CA GLY A 35 1.31 -3.56 2.22
C GLY A 35 1.48 -4.55 1.05
N SER A 36 1.23 -4.18 -0.20
CA SER A 36 1.35 -5.16 -1.31
C SER A 36 1.49 -4.55 -2.71
N THR A 37 0.82 -3.44 -3.00
CA THR A 37 0.82 -2.83 -4.36
C THR A 37 1.84 -1.71 -4.54
N GLN A 38 2.21 -0.96 -3.50
CA GLN A 38 3.19 0.12 -3.63
C GLN A 38 4.61 -0.34 -3.30
N ARG A 39 4.78 -1.27 -2.35
CA ARG A 39 6.06 -1.96 -2.08
C ARG A 39 6.56 -2.74 -3.31
N SER A 40 5.63 -3.38 -4.03
CA SER A 40 5.95 -4.08 -5.28
C SER A 40 6.32 -3.06 -6.37
N SER A 41 5.50 -2.05 -6.68
CA SER A 41 5.83 -1.16 -7.79
C SER A 41 7.14 -0.36 -7.61
N GLN A 42 7.50 -0.04 -6.36
CA GLN A 42 8.67 0.77 -6.03
C GLN A 42 9.98 0.00 -5.87
N GLY A 43 9.94 -1.26 -5.43
CA GLY A 43 11.11 -2.15 -5.39
C GLY A 43 11.46 -2.72 -6.76
N HIS A 44 10.47 -2.81 -7.66
CA HIS A 44 10.57 -3.48 -8.96
C HIS A 44 10.78 -2.52 -10.15
N MET A 45 11.27 -1.29 -9.93
CA MET A 45 11.49 -0.34 -11.03
C MET A 45 12.48 -0.88 -12.08
N PHE A 46 13.53 -1.57 -11.63
CA PHE A 46 14.61 -2.07 -12.48
C PHE A 46 14.44 -3.55 -12.86
N ASP A 47 13.27 -4.13 -12.59
CA ASP A 47 13.06 -5.57 -12.76
C ASP A 47 13.05 -6.00 -14.24
N GLY A 48 13.84 -7.04 -14.50
CA GLY A 48 14.07 -7.58 -15.83
C GLY A 48 14.81 -6.62 -16.78
N ILE A 49 15.48 -5.59 -16.26
CA ILE A 49 16.53 -4.91 -17.02
C ILE A 49 17.80 -5.74 -16.91
N SER A 50 18.43 -6.05 -18.05
CA SER A 50 19.67 -6.81 -18.08
C SER A 50 20.82 -5.95 -17.59
N LEU A 51 21.20 -6.09 -16.32
CA LEU A 51 22.29 -5.36 -15.68
C LEU A 51 23.59 -6.16 -15.71
N THR A 52 24.72 -5.47 -15.92
CA THR A 52 26.05 -6.05 -15.68
C THR A 52 26.23 -6.36 -14.19
N GLU A 53 27.17 -7.25 -13.84
CA GLU A 53 27.45 -7.54 -12.42
C GLU A 53 27.86 -6.27 -11.66
N HIS A 54 28.69 -5.44 -12.30
CA HIS A 54 29.14 -4.18 -11.72
C HIS A 54 27.97 -3.22 -11.44
N GLN A 55 27.08 -3.02 -12.40
CA GLN A 55 25.87 -2.18 -12.20
C GLN A 55 25.00 -2.75 -11.09
N ARG A 56 24.80 -4.07 -11.06
CA ARG A 56 23.99 -4.73 -10.03
C ARG A 56 24.57 -4.54 -8.64
N GLN A 57 25.89 -4.63 -8.49
CA GLN A 57 26.57 -4.36 -7.23
C GLN A 57 26.38 -2.90 -6.79
N GLN A 58 26.66 -1.94 -7.67
CA GLN A 58 26.47 -0.52 -7.35
C GLN A 58 25.03 -0.19 -6.95
N MET A 59 24.05 -0.77 -7.66
CA MET A 59 22.63 -0.59 -7.35
C MET A 59 22.24 -1.20 -6.01
N ARG A 60 22.78 -2.38 -5.66
CA ARG A 60 22.59 -2.99 -4.34
C ARG A 60 23.15 -2.10 -3.24
N ASP A 61 24.38 -1.61 -3.41
CA ASP A 61 25.06 -0.79 -2.41
C ASP A 61 24.32 0.53 -2.17
N LEU A 62 23.87 1.20 -3.24
CA LEU A 62 23.04 2.41 -3.16
C LEU A 62 21.74 2.15 -2.38
N MET A 63 21.02 1.07 -2.70
CA MET A 63 19.77 0.74 -2.03
C MET A 63 19.97 0.31 -0.57
N GLN A 64 21.05 -0.42 -0.27
CA GLN A 64 21.37 -0.81 1.10
C GLN A 64 21.69 0.41 1.96
N ARG A 65 22.54 1.31 1.46
CA ARG A 65 22.83 2.57 2.13
C ARG A 65 21.56 3.40 2.35
N ALA A 66 20.75 3.55 1.31
CA ALA A 66 19.50 4.29 1.39
C ALA A 66 18.53 3.72 2.44
N ARG A 67 18.46 2.39 2.57
CA ARG A 67 17.66 1.72 3.62
C ARG A 67 18.24 1.93 5.02
N HIS A 68 19.55 2.00 5.15
CA HIS A 68 20.22 2.25 6.43
C HIS A 68 20.01 3.70 6.89
N ASP A 69 20.11 4.65 5.96
CA ASP A 69 19.93 6.09 6.24
C ASP A 69 18.45 6.46 6.44
N GLN A 70 17.51 5.59 6.03
CA GLN A 70 16.09 5.83 6.16
C GLN A 70 15.63 5.51 7.60
N PRO A 71 15.00 6.48 8.31
CA PRO A 71 14.51 6.24 9.66
C PRO A 71 13.44 5.14 9.65
N PRO A 72 13.45 4.25 10.65
CA PRO A 72 12.44 3.19 10.76
C PRO A 72 11.05 3.81 10.95
N VAL A 73 10.02 3.02 10.65
CA VAL A 73 8.62 3.41 10.87
C VAL A 73 8.43 3.75 12.36
N ASN A 74 7.84 4.90 12.63
CA ASN A 74 7.58 5.33 14.00
C ASN A 74 6.38 4.58 14.59
N VAL A 75 6.66 3.51 15.34
CA VAL A 75 5.63 2.62 15.93
C VAL A 75 4.66 3.41 16.83
N SER A 76 5.14 4.43 17.54
CA SER A 76 4.29 5.25 18.41
C SER A 76 3.20 6.00 17.64
N GLU A 77 3.46 6.37 16.38
CA GLU A 77 2.49 7.03 15.53
C GLU A 77 1.44 6.05 15.01
N VAL A 78 1.83 4.81 14.74
CA VAL A 78 0.93 3.73 14.36
C VAL A 78 -0.01 3.39 15.52
N GLU A 79 0.52 3.25 16.74
CA GLU A 79 -0.28 3.01 17.94
C GLU A 79 -1.22 4.18 18.25
N THR A 80 -0.76 5.41 18.05
CA THR A 80 -1.60 6.60 18.24
C THR A 80 -2.76 6.62 17.25
N MET A 81 -2.49 6.35 15.97
CA MET A 81 -3.55 6.21 14.97
C MET A 81 -4.53 5.10 15.35
N HIS A 82 -4.04 3.92 15.76
CA HIS A 82 -4.88 2.81 16.22
C HIS A 82 -5.82 3.24 17.37
N ARG A 83 -5.30 3.95 18.37
CA ARG A 83 -6.11 4.44 19.50
C ARG A 83 -7.22 5.39 19.05
N LEU A 84 -6.95 6.27 18.09
CA LEU A 84 -7.95 7.19 17.54
C LEU A 84 -9.06 6.44 16.78
N ILE A 85 -8.71 5.36 16.08
CA ILE A 85 -9.67 4.53 15.34
C ILE A 85 -10.57 3.72 16.28
N THR A 86 -10.03 3.22 17.40
CA THR A 86 -10.78 2.42 18.38
C THR A 86 -11.40 3.24 19.50
N ALA A 87 -11.37 4.58 19.41
CA ALA A 87 -11.99 5.44 20.39
C ALA A 87 -13.52 5.27 20.39
N GLU A 88 -14.14 5.38 21.57
CA GLU A 88 -15.61 5.30 21.72
C GLU A 88 -16.34 6.34 20.88
N LYS A 89 -15.74 7.53 20.73
CA LYS A 89 -16.22 8.60 19.86
C LYS A 89 -15.15 8.94 18.83
N PHE A 90 -15.58 9.06 17.58
CA PHE A 90 -14.68 9.42 16.49
C PHE A 90 -14.31 10.90 16.54
N ASP A 91 -13.02 11.19 16.63
CA ASP A 91 -12.46 12.54 16.55
C ASP A 91 -11.77 12.74 15.20
N GLU A 92 -12.51 13.31 14.26
CA GLU A 92 -12.02 13.57 12.91
C GLU A 92 -10.82 14.53 12.88
N ALA A 93 -10.79 15.51 13.79
CA ALA A 93 -9.72 16.50 13.84
C ALA A 93 -8.41 15.86 14.33
N ALA A 94 -8.48 15.01 15.36
CA ALA A 94 -7.33 14.27 15.86
C ALA A 94 -6.81 13.26 14.82
N VAL A 95 -7.70 12.54 14.13
CA VAL A 95 -7.32 11.62 13.05
C VAL A 95 -6.64 12.36 11.90
N ARG A 96 -7.19 13.50 11.47
CA ARG A 96 -6.59 14.34 10.42
C ARG A 96 -5.19 14.80 10.81
N ALA A 97 -5.02 15.34 12.02
CA ALA A 97 -3.72 15.80 12.51
C ALA A 97 -2.69 14.66 12.57
N GLN A 98 -3.08 13.48 13.06
CA GLN A 98 -2.21 12.31 13.11
C GLN A 98 -1.83 11.83 11.70
N ALA A 99 -2.77 11.81 10.76
CA ALA A 99 -2.52 11.44 9.37
C ALA A 99 -1.56 12.42 8.67
N GLU A 100 -1.74 13.73 8.87
CA GLU A 100 -0.85 14.76 8.33
C GLU A 100 0.59 14.62 8.86
N LYS A 101 0.74 14.29 10.14
CA LYS A 101 2.05 14.05 10.76
C LYS A 101 2.76 12.87 10.08
N MET A 102 2.08 11.73 9.97
CA MET A 102 2.61 10.53 9.32
C MET A 102 2.90 10.77 7.83
N ALA A 103 2.05 11.54 7.15
CA ALA A 103 2.22 11.88 5.74
C ALA A 103 3.50 12.70 5.50
N LYS A 104 3.84 13.64 6.38
CA LYS A 104 5.10 14.43 6.27
C LYS A 104 6.33 13.53 6.30
N GLU A 105 6.37 12.55 7.20
CA GLU A 105 7.46 11.58 7.22
C GLU A 105 7.50 10.72 5.95
N GLN A 106 6.33 10.29 5.47
CA GLN A 106 6.24 9.48 4.26
C GLN A 106 6.71 10.25 3.01
N VAL A 107 6.39 11.54 2.90
CA VAL A 107 6.88 12.39 1.81
C VAL A 107 8.40 12.50 1.84
N ALA A 108 9.00 12.74 3.01
CA ALA A 108 10.46 12.78 3.15
C ALA A 108 11.11 11.47 2.69
N ARG A 109 10.57 10.33 3.14
CA ARG A 109 11.01 8.98 2.72
C ARG A 109 10.90 8.77 1.21
N GLN A 110 9.78 9.17 0.60
CA GLN A 110 9.57 9.04 -0.84
C GLN A 110 10.56 9.87 -1.66
N VAL A 111 10.85 11.10 -1.23
CA VAL A 111 11.81 11.98 -1.90
C VAL A 111 13.22 11.39 -1.85
N GLU A 112 13.67 10.89 -0.69
CA GLU A 112 14.99 10.27 -0.59
C GLU A 112 15.10 9.01 -1.46
N MET A 113 14.09 8.15 -1.44
CA MET A 113 14.06 6.98 -2.32
C MET A 113 14.01 7.37 -3.81
N ALA A 114 13.32 8.44 -4.17
CA ALA A 114 13.29 8.94 -5.55
C ALA A 114 14.68 9.42 -6.00
N LYS A 115 15.44 10.11 -5.13
CA LYS A 115 16.83 10.50 -5.42
C LYS A 115 17.72 9.28 -5.66
N VAL A 116 17.61 8.27 -4.82
CA VAL A 116 18.40 7.03 -4.95
C VAL A 116 18.06 6.30 -6.26
N ARG A 117 16.78 6.19 -6.59
CA ARG A 117 16.34 5.62 -7.88
C ARG A 117 16.85 6.41 -9.08
N ASN A 118 16.89 7.74 -8.98
CA ASN A 118 17.48 8.57 -10.04
C ASN A 118 18.98 8.30 -10.20
N GLN A 119 19.73 8.15 -9.11
CA GLN A 119 21.15 7.78 -9.16
C GLN A 119 21.33 6.41 -9.82
N MET A 120 20.52 5.43 -9.45
CA MET A 120 20.53 4.10 -10.06
C MET A 120 20.19 4.15 -11.56
N TYR A 121 19.20 4.95 -11.96
CA TYR A 121 18.84 5.15 -13.37
C TYR A 121 20.01 5.71 -14.19
N ARG A 122 20.81 6.62 -13.61
CA ARG A 122 21.99 7.18 -14.27
C ARG A 122 23.15 6.19 -14.44
N LEU A 123 23.13 5.03 -13.77
CA LEU A 123 24.09 3.95 -13.99
C LEU A 123 23.77 3.11 -15.23
N LEU A 124 22.56 3.24 -15.77
CA LEU A 124 22.10 2.48 -16.93
C LEU A 124 22.63 3.07 -18.23
N THR A 125 22.89 2.21 -19.22
CA THR A 125 23.16 2.62 -20.59
C THR A 125 21.89 3.17 -21.25
N PRO A 126 22.01 3.97 -22.33
CA PRO A 126 20.84 4.48 -23.07
C PRO A 126 19.86 3.37 -23.49
N GLU A 127 20.37 2.21 -23.90
CA GLU A 127 19.55 1.06 -24.32
C GLU A 127 18.79 0.46 -23.12
N GLN A 128 19.44 0.32 -21.97
CA GLN A 128 18.80 -0.14 -20.74
C GLN A 128 17.72 0.85 -20.25
N GLN A 129 17.96 2.15 -20.39
CA GLN A 129 16.99 3.19 -20.05
C GLN A 129 15.75 3.13 -20.96
N ALA A 130 15.95 2.93 -22.26
CA ALA A 130 14.85 2.75 -23.20
C ALA A 130 13.99 1.52 -22.84
N ALA A 131 14.64 0.38 -22.55
CA ALA A 131 13.95 -0.83 -22.11
C ALA A 131 13.19 -0.62 -20.78
N LEU A 132 13.75 0.16 -19.85
CA LEU A 132 13.08 0.51 -18.59
C LEU A 132 11.82 1.35 -18.85
N ASN A 133 11.90 2.34 -19.72
CA ASN A 133 10.76 3.20 -20.05
C ASN A 133 9.65 2.44 -20.77
N GLU A 134 9.99 1.51 -21.67
CA GLU A 134 9.01 0.64 -22.33
C GLU A 134 8.26 -0.23 -21.30
N LYS A 135 8.98 -0.88 -20.39
CA LYS A 135 8.37 -1.65 -19.31
C LYS A 135 7.51 -0.81 -18.38
N HIS A 136 7.93 0.41 -18.09
CA HIS A 136 7.13 1.33 -17.30
C HIS A 136 5.80 1.62 -18.01
N GLN A 137 5.84 1.89 -19.32
CA GLN A 137 4.63 2.12 -20.12
C GLN A 137 3.69 0.91 -20.09
N GLN A 138 4.23 -0.30 -20.32
CA GLN A 138 3.46 -1.55 -20.24
C GLN A 138 2.78 -1.72 -18.86
N ARG A 139 3.52 -1.45 -17.78
CA ARG A 139 2.96 -1.49 -16.42
C ARG A 139 1.85 -0.45 -16.23
N MET A 140 2.01 0.76 -16.78
CA MET A 140 0.97 1.79 -16.69
C MET A 140 -0.28 1.42 -17.48
N ASP A 141 -0.12 0.79 -18.64
CA ASP A 141 -1.25 0.34 -19.45
C ASP A 141 -2.04 -0.77 -18.74
N GLN A 142 -1.36 -1.74 -18.12
CA GLN A 142 -2.01 -2.75 -17.26
C GLN A 142 -2.74 -2.11 -16.07
N LEU A 143 -2.13 -1.14 -15.40
CA LEU A 143 -2.78 -0.44 -14.29
C LEU A 143 -4.03 0.35 -14.75
N ARG A 144 -3.97 0.99 -15.92
CA ARG A 144 -5.13 1.69 -16.51
C ARG A 144 -6.24 0.71 -16.86
N GLU A 145 -5.92 -0.45 -17.39
CA GLU A 145 -6.89 -1.50 -17.71
C GLU A 145 -7.62 -1.99 -16.44
N VAL A 146 -6.87 -2.33 -15.39
CA VAL A 146 -7.43 -2.73 -14.10
C VAL A 146 -8.30 -1.62 -13.49
N ALA A 147 -7.83 -0.37 -13.54
CA ALA A 147 -8.61 0.78 -13.06
C ALA A 147 -9.89 1.01 -13.89
N GLY A 148 -9.86 0.73 -15.19
CA GLY A 148 -11.03 0.75 -16.07
C GLY A 148 -12.03 -0.36 -15.74
N MET A 149 -11.55 -1.58 -15.47
CA MET A 149 -12.39 -2.71 -15.05
C MET A 149 -13.09 -2.44 -13.71
N GLN A 150 -12.42 -1.78 -12.76
CA GLN A 150 -13.02 -1.40 -11.47
C GLN A 150 -14.17 -0.38 -11.62
N LYS A 151 -14.18 0.43 -12.68
CA LYS A 151 -15.26 1.41 -12.94
C LYS A 151 -16.52 0.77 -13.53
N ASN A 152 -16.40 -0.40 -14.18
CA ASN A 152 -17.51 -1.09 -14.84
C ASN A 152 -17.66 -2.55 -14.36
N PRO A 153 -17.93 -2.80 -13.07
CA PRO A 153 -18.08 -4.17 -12.55
C PRO A 153 -19.33 -4.89 -13.10
N THR A 154 -20.34 -4.12 -13.54
CA THR A 154 -21.66 -4.63 -13.91
C THR A 154 -21.69 -5.36 -15.25
N THR A 155 -20.73 -5.12 -16.17
CA THR A 155 -20.78 -5.70 -17.52
C THR A 155 -20.19 -7.12 -17.60
N MET A 156 -19.35 -7.51 -16.64
CA MET A 156 -18.67 -8.82 -16.64
C MET A 156 -19.47 -9.94 -15.93
N LEU A 157 -20.45 -9.60 -15.09
CA LEU A 157 -21.28 -10.59 -14.36
C LEU A 157 -22.43 -11.15 -15.22
N PHE A 158 -22.78 -10.52 -16.33
CA PHE A 158 -23.89 -10.95 -17.19
C PHE A 158 -23.47 -11.74 -18.44
N SER A 159 -22.17 -11.89 -18.74
CA SER A 159 -21.72 -12.64 -19.92
C SER A 159 -21.51 -14.14 -19.67
N SER A 160 -21.56 -14.61 -18.42
CA SER A 160 -21.30 -16.01 -18.05
C SER A 160 -22.54 -16.89 -17.89
N THR A 161 -23.76 -16.39 -18.16
CA THR A 161 -25.01 -17.15 -17.96
C THR A 161 -25.90 -17.28 -19.20
N ARG A 162 -25.34 -17.17 -20.41
CA ARG A 162 -26.12 -17.44 -21.65
C ARG A 162 -25.38 -18.32 -22.65
N SER A 163 -25.04 -19.53 -22.24
CA SER A 163 -24.76 -20.64 -23.17
C SER A 163 -25.07 -21.97 -22.46
N ASN A 164 -26.36 -22.29 -22.40
CA ASN A 164 -26.93 -23.64 -22.34
C ASN A 164 -28.44 -23.51 -22.12
N GLN A 165 -29.17 -23.33 -23.20
CA GLN A 165 -30.54 -23.83 -23.39
C GLN A 165 -30.71 -24.17 -24.86
#